data_AF-A0A7V4PCQ7-F1
#
_entry.id   AF-A0A7V4PCQ7-F1
#
_cell.length_a   1.000
_cell.length_b   1.000
_cell.length_c   1.000
_cell.angle_alpha   90.00
_cell.angle_beta   90.00
_cell.angle_gamma   90.00
#
_symmetry.space_group_name_H-M   'P 1'
#
loop_
_entity.id
_entity.type
_entity.pdbx_description
1 polymer ?
#
loop_
_entity_poly.entity_id
_entity_poly.type
_entity_poly.pdbx_seq_one_letter_code
_entity_poly.pdbx_strand_id
1 'polypeptide(L)'
;MFIYFKNYFLDGNGKCAIAENLTNQIGIGSTEFHVISPNKDLIDTKYLWSILRKKIFRKSAERFFIGSAGQKRVPVNFLEDVKIPLPPLTKQKEIGKMLKA
;
A
#
# COMPACT_ATOMS: atom_id res chain seq x y z
N MET A 1 -4.69 12.34 2.51
CA MET A 1 -3.43 11.60 2.31
C MET A 1 -3.80 10.18 2.00
N PHE A 2 -3.46 9.72 0.81
CA PHE A 2 -3.83 8.40 0.28
C PHE A 2 -2.56 7.60 -0.01
N ILE A 3 -2.66 6.28 0.02
CA ILE A 3 -1.60 5.41 -0.52
C ILE A 3 -2.10 4.79 -1.81
N TYR A 4 -1.35 4.99 -2.89
CA TYR A 4 -1.55 4.29 -4.15
C TYR A 4 -0.71 3.02 -4.15
N PHE A 5 -1.34 1.90 -4.46
CA PHE A 5 -0.72 0.60 -4.58
C PHE A 5 -0.99 0.03 -5.97
N LYS A 6 0.06 -0.16 -6.77
CA LYS A 6 -0.10 -0.61 -8.16
C LYS A 6 -0.53 -2.08 -8.21
N ASN A 7 -1.47 -2.39 -9.10
CA ASN A 7 -2.03 -3.74 -9.29
C ASN A 7 -1.02 -4.81 -9.73
N TYR A 8 0.14 -4.42 -10.26
CA TYR A 8 1.14 -5.34 -10.84
C TYR A 8 2.52 -5.16 -10.22
N PHE A 9 3.15 -6.29 -9.89
CA PHE A 9 4.55 -6.39 -9.47
C PHE A 9 5.43 -7.00 -10.58
N LEU A 10 5.28 -6.54 -11.83
CA LEU A 10 6.02 -7.11 -12.96
C LEU A 10 7.54 -6.87 -12.88
N ASP A 11 7.98 -5.87 -12.11
CA ASP A 11 9.39 -5.42 -12.16
C ASP A 11 10.09 -5.53 -10.78
N GLY A 12 9.52 -6.25 -9.81
CA GLY A 12 10.12 -6.40 -8.47
C GLY A 12 10.25 -5.11 -7.64
N ASN A 13 9.81 -3.96 -8.16
CA ASN A 13 10.04 -2.63 -7.57
C ASN A 13 8.97 -2.14 -6.59
N GLY A 14 7.91 -2.92 -6.32
CA GLY A 14 6.97 -2.60 -5.24
C GLY A 14 6.36 -1.21 -5.32
N LYS A 15 5.82 -0.83 -6.49
CA LYS A 15 5.35 0.52 -6.82
C LYS A 15 4.19 0.94 -5.90
N CYS A 16 4.53 1.62 -4.81
CA CYS A 16 3.61 2.23 -3.85
C CYS A 16 4.02 3.68 -3.59
N ALA A 17 3.06 4.59 -3.58
CA ALA A 17 3.31 6.01 -3.37
C ALA A 17 2.34 6.58 -2.33
N ILE A 18 2.82 7.54 -1.53
CA ILE A 18 1.97 8.34 -0.66
C ILE A 18 1.61 9.62 -1.43
N ALA A 19 0.32 9.90 -1.54
CA ALA A 19 -0.17 11.19 -2.03
C ALA A 19 -0.32 12.16 -0.86
N GLU A 20 0.57 13.15 -0.82
CA GLU A 20 0.58 14.25 0.14
C GLU A 20 0.30 15.58 -0.59
N ASN A 21 -0.14 16.59 0.15
CA ASN A 21 -0.33 17.96 -0.35
C ASN A 21 -1.22 18.09 -1.60
N LEU A 22 -2.29 17.30 -1.67
CA LEU A 22 -3.25 17.35 -2.77
C LEU A 22 -4.07 18.64 -2.75
N THR A 23 -4.17 19.31 -3.90
CA THR A 23 -5.06 20.47 -4.09
C THR A 23 -6.49 20.08 -3.76
N ASN A 24 -7.13 20.83 -2.86
CA ASN A 24 -8.49 20.56 -2.38
C ASN A 24 -8.69 19.15 -1.78
N GLN A 25 -7.61 18.46 -1.38
CA GLN A 25 -7.64 17.09 -0.87
C GLN A 25 -8.10 16.03 -1.89
N ILE A 26 -8.16 16.36 -3.18
CA ILE A 26 -8.60 15.47 -4.26
C ILE A 26 -7.40 14.89 -5.00
N GLY A 27 -7.38 13.57 -5.16
CA GLY A 27 -6.38 12.84 -5.96
C GLY A 27 -7.04 12.20 -7.17
N ILE A 28 -6.40 12.29 -8.33
CA ILE A 28 -6.81 11.58 -9.56
C ILE A 28 -5.74 10.56 -9.88
N GLY A 29 -6.16 9.32 -10.13
CA GLY A 29 -5.28 8.20 -10.46
C GLY A 29 -5.91 7.29 -11.50
N SER A 30 -5.08 6.43 -12.10
CA SER A 30 -5.54 5.35 -12.98
C SER A 30 -6.34 4.30 -12.18
N THR A 31 -7.25 3.59 -12.85
CA THR A 31 -7.91 2.39 -12.32
C THR A 31 -6.94 1.24 -12.04
N GLU A 32 -5.69 1.36 -12.47
CA GLU A 32 -4.62 0.38 -12.21
C GLU A 32 -3.94 0.54 -10.83
N PHE A 33 -4.50 1.41 -9.98
CA PHE A 33 -4.09 1.58 -8.59
C PHE A 33 -5.23 1.26 -7.62
N HIS A 34 -4.89 0.52 -6.58
CA HIS A 34 -5.68 0.52 -5.35
C HIS A 34 -5.41 1.79 -4.57
N VAL A 35 -6.49 2.44 -4.12
CA VAL A 35 -6.44 3.63 -3.27
C VAL A 35 -6.73 3.19 -1.84
N ILE A 36 -5.74 3.32 -0.96
CA ILE A 36 -5.88 3.00 0.46
C ILE A 36 -5.97 4.33 1.24
N SER A 37 -7.08 4.51 1.94
CA SER A 37 -7.33 5.67 2.81
C SER A 37 -7.28 5.23 4.28
N PRO A 38 -6.11 5.32 4.95
CA PRO A 38 -5.97 4.84 6.31
C PRO A 38 -6.71 5.73 7.33
N ASN A 39 -7.34 5.10 8.33
CA ASN A 39 -7.77 5.82 9.53
C ASN A 39 -6.54 6.24 10.35
N LYS A 40 -6.27 7.53 10.40
CA LYS A 40 -5.08 8.10 11.04
C LYS A 40 -5.06 7.95 12.57
N ASP A 41 -6.20 7.69 13.19
CA ASP A 41 -6.31 7.42 14.62
C ASP A 41 -5.93 5.97 14.97
N LEU A 42 -5.81 5.10 13.97
CA LEU A 42 -5.45 3.70 14.14
C LEU A 42 -4.08 3.35 13.55
N ILE A 43 -3.75 3.93 12.39
CA ILE A 43 -2.53 3.57 11.67
C ILE A 43 -1.81 4.79 11.08
N ASP A 44 -0.50 4.84 11.30
CA ASP A 44 0.38 5.82 10.66
C ASP A 44 0.58 5.47 9.17
N THR A 45 0.46 6.48 8.31
CA THR A 45 0.52 6.27 6.85
C THR A 45 1.90 5.83 6.37
N LYS A 46 2.99 6.35 6.96
CA LYS A 46 4.35 5.94 6.57
C LYS A 46 4.63 4.52 7.04
N TYR A 47 4.12 4.15 8.21
CA TYR A 47 4.13 2.77 8.69
C TYR A 47 3.39 1.82 7.73
N LEU A 48 2.15 2.14 7.35
CA LEU A 48 1.39 1.33 6.40
C LEU A 48 2.11 1.21 5.05
N TRP A 49 2.60 2.32 4.51
CA TRP A 49 3.38 2.35 3.28
C TRP A 49 4.62 1.45 3.35
N SER A 50 5.28 1.40 4.52
CA SER A 50 6.42 0.50 4.73
C SER A 50 6.06 -0.97 4.60
N ILE A 51 4.91 -1.38 5.14
CA ILE A 51 4.44 -2.76 5.10
C ILE A 51 4.16 -3.16 3.65
N LEU A 52 3.44 -2.32 2.91
CA LEU A 52 3.09 -2.57 1.51
C LEU A 52 4.32 -2.75 0.60
N ARG A 53 5.45 -2.09 0.94
CA ARG A 53 6.72 -2.23 0.22
C ARG A 53 7.53 -3.46 0.60
N LYS A 54 7.28 -4.09 1.76
CA LYS A 54 8.03 -5.27 2.20
C LYS A 54 7.91 -6.40 1.17
N LYS A 55 9.05 -7.03 0.85
CA LYS A 55 9.12 -8.15 -0.11
C LYS A 55 8.16 -9.29 0.25
N ILE A 56 7.97 -9.57 1.54
CA ILE A 56 7.06 -10.62 2.02
C ILE A 56 5.59 -10.30 1.73
N PHE A 57 5.19 -9.04 1.91
CA PHE A 57 3.84 -8.59 1.58
C PHE A 57 3.59 -8.73 0.08
N ARG A 58 4.52 -8.23 -0.74
CA ARG A 58 4.43 -8.29 -2.21
C ARG A 58 4.38 -9.71 -2.74
N LYS A 59 5.25 -10.60 -2.25
CA LYS A 59 5.22 -12.03 -2.59
C LYS A 59 3.92 -12.70 -2.19
N SER A 60 3.32 -12.28 -1.08
CA SER A 60 2.01 -12.79 -0.67
C SER A 60 0.94 -12.30 -1.63
N ALA A 61 0.89 -11.00 -1.93
CA ALA A 61 -0.05 -10.41 -2.89
C ALA A 61 0.05 -11.04 -4.30
N GLU A 62 1.27 -11.33 -4.78
CA GLU A 62 1.53 -11.99 -6.06
C GLU A 62 0.90 -13.40 -6.13
N ARG A 63 0.79 -14.12 -5.02
CA ARG A 63 0.14 -15.45 -4.97
C ARG A 63 -1.38 -15.37 -5.14
N PHE A 64 -1.97 -14.23 -4.83
CA PHE A 64 -3.40 -13.97 -5.00
C PHE A 64 -3.72 -13.31 -6.33
N PHE A 65 -2.76 -13.23 -7.26
CA PHE A 65 -3.03 -12.68 -8.59
C PHE A 65 -4.10 -13.48 -9.32
N ILE A 66 -5.08 -12.74 -9.86
CA ILE A 66 -6.11 -13.25 -10.74
C ILE A 66 -5.85 -12.70 -12.15
N GLY A 67 -6.12 -13.49 -13.18
CA GLY A 67 -6.00 -13.09 -14.60
C GLY A 67 -4.88 -13.81 -15.37
N SER A 68 -4.93 -13.72 -16.70
CA SER A 68 -3.95 -14.30 -17.63
C SER A 68 -2.76 -13.36 -17.89
N ALA A 69 -1.74 -13.86 -18.58
CA ALA A 69 -0.49 -13.13 -18.83
C ALA A 69 -0.75 -11.74 -19.43
N GLY A 70 -0.39 -10.68 -18.68
CA GLY A 70 -0.58 -9.28 -19.06
C GLY A 70 -1.68 -8.52 -18.29
N GLN A 71 -2.59 -9.22 -17.60
CA GLN A 71 -3.70 -8.64 -16.82
C GLN A 71 -3.78 -9.20 -15.39
N LYS A 72 -2.62 -9.55 -14.79
CA LYS A 72 -2.53 -10.04 -13.41
C LYS A 72 -2.80 -8.95 -12.37
N ARG A 73 -3.97 -8.95 -11.72
CA ARG A 73 -4.29 -7.96 -10.69
C ARG A 73 -4.28 -8.58 -9.29
N VAL A 74 -3.86 -7.83 -8.28
CA VAL A 74 -4.20 -8.13 -6.88
C VAL A 74 -5.69 -7.81 -6.69
N PRO A 75 -6.54 -8.77 -6.30
CA PRO A 75 -7.95 -8.48 -6.00
C PRO A 75 -8.06 -7.57 -4.77
N VAL A 76 -9.08 -6.72 -4.74
CA VAL A 76 -9.32 -5.82 -3.59
C VAL A 76 -9.51 -6.61 -2.29
N ASN A 77 -10.17 -7.77 -2.35
CA ASN A 77 -10.40 -8.66 -1.20
C ASN A 77 -9.09 -9.06 -0.51
N PHE A 78 -7.98 -9.22 -1.25
CA PHE A 78 -6.69 -9.50 -0.62
C PHE A 78 -6.25 -8.36 0.30
N LEU A 79 -6.46 -7.10 -0.11
CA LEU A 79 -6.11 -5.94 0.70
C LEU A 79 -7.06 -5.76 1.90
N GLU A 80 -8.30 -6.23 1.79
CA GLU A 80 -9.28 -6.21 2.88
C GLU A 80 -9.00 -7.30 3.92
N ASP A 81 -8.56 -8.48 3.48
CA ASP A 81 -8.36 -9.65 4.35
C ASP A 81 -6.94 -9.73 4.95
N VAL A 82 -5.98 -8.98 4.41
CA VAL A 82 -4.58 -9.09 4.84
C VAL A 82 -4.40 -8.58 6.27
N LYS A 83 -3.88 -9.47 7.13
CA LYS A 83 -3.51 -9.12 8.50
C LYS A 83 -2.11 -8.53 8.53
N ILE A 84 -1.98 -7.38 9.17
CA ILE A 84 -0.70 -6.70 9.40
C ILE A 84 -0.47 -6.50 10.90
N PRO A 85 0.79 -6.47 11.36
CA PRO A 85 1.09 -6.06 12.73
C PRO A 85 0.61 -4.62 12.97
N LEU A 86 -0.01 -4.37 14.12
CA LEU A 86 -0.51 -3.05 14.50
C LEU A 86 -0.01 -2.69 15.91
N PRO A 87 1.26 -2.30 16.07
CA PRO A 87 1.78 -1.84 17.35
C PRO A 87 1.15 -0.48 17.73
N PRO A 88 1.36 0.04 18.96
CA PRO A 88 0.85 1.36 19.35
C PRO A 88 1.31 2.47 18.39
N LEU A 89 0.47 3.49 18.17
CA LEU A 89 0.71 4.58 17.22
C LEU A 89 2.10 5.23 17.36
N THR A 90 2.57 5.44 18.60
CA THR A 90 3.90 5.99 18.88
C THR A 90 5.00 5.14 18.22
N LYS A 91 4.89 3.81 18.35
CA LYS A 91 5.86 2.88 17.76
C LYS A 91 5.75 2.83 16.24
N GLN A 92 4.54 2.93 15.71
CA GLN A 92 4.33 3.02 14.26
C GLN A 92 5.04 4.25 13.67
N LYS A 93 4.89 5.42 14.31
CA LYS A 93 5.54 6.68 13.91
C LYS A 93 7.07 6.59 13.96
N GLU A 94 7.63 5.94 14.98
CA GLU A 94 9.08 5.66 15.06
C GLU A 94 9.56 4.85 13.86
N ILE A 95 8.88 3.74 13.57
CA ILE A 95 9.21 2.85 12.44
C ILE A 95 9.08 3.63 11.12
N GLY A 96 8.00 4.40 10.95
CA GLY A 96 7.76 5.20 9.76
C GLY A 96 8.84 6.26 9.50
N LYS A 97 9.44 6.83 10.55
CA LYS A 97 10.54 7.80 10.44
C LYS A 97 11.89 7.19 10.06
N MET A 98 12.14 5.94 10.44
CA MET A 98 13.40 5.25 10.13
C MET A 98 13.57 4.94 8.63
N LEU A 99 12.47 5.03 7.87
CA LEU A 99 12.44 4.72 6.46
C LEU A 99 12.63 6.00 5.65
N LYS A 100 13.75 6.09 4.93
CA LYS A 100 13.99 7.15 3.94
C LYS A 100 13.31 6.75 2.62
N ALA A 101 12.62 7.71 2.01
CA ALA A 101 11.93 7.54 0.72
C ALA A 101 12.93 7.34 -0.43
#